data_AF-A0A939Q276-F1
#
_entry.id   AF-A0A939Q276-F1
#
_cell.length_a   1.000
_cell.length_b   1.000
_cell.length_c   1.000
_cell.angle_alpha   90.00
_cell.angle_beta   90.00
_cell.angle_gamma   90.00
#
_symmetry.space_group_name_H-M   'P 1'
#
loop_
_entity.id
_entity.type
_entity.pdbx_description
1 polymer ?
#
loop_
_entity_poly.entity_id
_entity_poly.type
_entity_poly.pdbx_seq_one_letter_code
_entity_poly.pdbx_strand_id
1 'polypeptide(L)'
;MESGRQYPSLNWEIHWWTSRCISRMSISGHSPFGCADCATAREFPSALPAPCSGAASPRPRRGNPGQPGHFALRPAPGVYWGRGALMRLEDELKAYARAIGIHSLGIGSAAPFPEEAALLESMREEGTYPAFTERDPALRTRPGRWLKNAASVIAIAVSYHSQEHHHPPARGELRGLVSRYAWGRDYHPVLKEKLDAVVSFLSQRVGRPVAFAPFVDTGPPVERAVAVRAGIGWFGKNACIYTPRHGSYVFLAQVVTDVELEPDPPVSRACGPCDRCIRACPTGAIERPFWVNPYKCLSYITQMPGMIPKEYRKAMGRRLWGCDVCQIVCPWNWEAEKEGDPAFSAGEGEGPRPELIPLLTMSNAQFRARFGRTAMGWRGKKTIQRNACICLGNIGDPRAVPALADRLHRDPKPVVRASAAWALGEIGGAQARRELERALRREQDPMVIGEIRDALDAAGKTAQA
;
A
#
# COMPACT_ATOMS: atom_id res chain seq x y z
N MET A 1 45.81 16.71 -2.30
CA MET A 1 45.07 17.93 -1.87
C MET A 1 43.61 17.74 -2.25
N GLU A 2 42.91 16.71 -1.76
CA GLU A 2 42.40 16.56 -0.39
C GLU A 2 41.78 17.84 0.17
N SER A 3 40.44 17.93 0.04
CA SER A 3 39.60 18.65 0.99
C SER A 3 38.30 17.85 1.18
N GLY A 4 38.35 16.95 2.16
CA GLY A 4 37.18 16.22 2.63
C GLY A 4 36.22 17.19 3.33
N ARG A 5 34.94 17.15 2.95
CA ARG A 5 33.86 17.69 3.80
C ARG A 5 33.28 16.54 4.60
N GLN A 6 33.56 16.53 5.89
CA GLN A 6 32.86 15.72 6.88
C GLN A 6 31.38 16.10 6.89
N TYR A 7 30.51 15.13 6.65
CA TYR A 7 29.09 15.19 6.98
C TYR A 7 28.94 15.07 8.51
N PRO A 8 28.00 15.79 9.16
CA PRO A 8 27.71 15.55 10.56
C PRO A 8 27.09 14.15 10.69
N SER A 9 27.80 13.26 11.37
CA SER A 9 27.24 12.00 11.87
C SER A 9 26.16 12.34 12.89
N LEU A 10 24.88 12.19 12.51
CA LEU A 10 23.79 12.06 13.48
C LEU A 10 24.02 10.75 14.23
N ASN A 11 24.68 10.86 15.38
CA ASN A 11 24.87 9.78 16.34
C ASN A 11 23.49 9.33 16.83
N TRP A 12 23.05 8.17 16.36
CA TRP A 12 22.02 7.39 17.04
C TRP A 12 22.68 6.72 18.25
N GLU A 13 22.99 7.49 19.30
CA GLU A 13 23.34 6.92 20.59
C GLU A 13 22.09 6.36 21.24
N ILE A 14 21.94 5.04 21.10
CA ILE A 14 21.03 4.22 21.87
C ILE A 14 21.48 4.32 23.33
N HIS A 15 20.74 5.04 24.17
CA HIS A 15 20.97 5.03 25.62
C HIS A 15 20.64 3.63 26.18
N TRP A 16 21.68 2.83 26.37
CA TRP A 16 21.64 1.57 27.10
C TRP A 16 21.57 1.85 28.61
N TRP A 17 20.45 1.57 29.25
CA TRP A 17 20.43 1.33 30.70
C TRP A 17 20.96 -0.08 30.97
N THR A 18 22.26 -0.21 31.24
CA THR A 18 22.84 -1.42 31.81
C THR A 18 22.76 -1.36 33.33
N SER A 19 22.09 -2.32 33.95
CA SER A 19 22.46 -2.80 35.28
C SER A 19 22.75 -4.29 35.21
N ARG A 20 23.94 -4.60 35.73
CA ARG A 20 24.70 -5.84 35.68
C ARG A 20 23.94 -7.07 36.19
N CYS A 21 24.14 -8.20 35.50
CA CYS A 21 24.67 -9.41 36.15
C CYS A 21 25.54 -10.20 35.17
N ILE A 22 26.73 -10.54 35.66
CA ILE A 22 27.84 -11.21 34.99
C ILE A 22 27.75 -12.71 35.26
N SER A 23 27.89 -13.53 34.22
CA SER A 23 28.73 -14.75 34.20
C SER A 23 28.67 -15.34 32.79
N ARG A 24 29.71 -15.12 31.97
CA ARG A 24 30.81 -16.07 31.72
C ARG A 24 30.32 -17.47 31.33
N MET A 25 30.33 -17.76 30.03
CA MET A 25 31.03 -18.93 29.51
C MET A 25 31.35 -18.75 28.03
N SER A 26 32.48 -19.31 27.65
CA SER A 26 33.33 -18.89 26.55
C SER A 26 33.60 -20.06 25.62
N ILE A 27 33.68 -19.76 24.32
CA ILE A 27 34.68 -20.25 23.35
C ILE A 27 34.46 -21.63 22.67
N SER A 28 34.74 -21.58 21.36
CA SER A 28 35.16 -22.61 20.39
C SER A 28 34.07 -23.47 19.76
N GLY A 29 34.08 -23.77 18.45
CA GLY A 29 34.99 -23.48 17.34
C GLY A 29 34.55 -24.27 16.09
N HIS A 30 35.09 -23.91 14.91
CA HIS A 30 35.46 -24.75 13.73
C HIS A 30 34.57 -25.98 13.38
N SER A 31 34.22 -26.36 12.15
CA SER A 31 34.53 -26.03 10.75
C SER A 31 33.63 -26.98 9.88
N PRO A 32 33.54 -26.84 8.55
CA PRO A 32 32.47 -27.37 7.70
C PRO A 32 32.77 -28.74 7.05
N PHE A 33 31.71 -29.47 6.69
CA PHE A 33 31.65 -30.48 5.63
C PHE A 33 30.18 -30.43 5.12
N GLY A 34 29.83 -30.57 3.85
CA GLY A 34 30.48 -31.21 2.72
C GLY A 34 29.34 -31.79 1.89
N CYS A 35 29.26 -31.37 0.63
CA CYS A 35 28.28 -31.77 -0.36
C CYS A 35 28.34 -33.29 -0.64
N ALA A 36 27.19 -33.96 -0.84
CA ALA A 36 27.08 -35.14 -1.71
C ALA A 36 25.62 -35.48 -2.02
N ASP A 37 25.39 -35.70 -3.31
CA ASP A 37 24.15 -36.07 -3.98
C ASP A 37 23.52 -37.38 -3.50
N CYS A 38 22.19 -37.48 -3.63
CA CYS A 38 21.52 -38.71 -4.06
C CYS A 38 20.21 -38.37 -4.75
N ALA A 39 20.23 -38.47 -6.07
CA ALA A 39 19.06 -38.54 -6.93
C ALA A 39 18.59 -40.00 -7.02
N THR A 40 17.28 -40.21 -6.86
CA THR A 40 16.39 -41.29 -7.37
C THR A 40 15.29 -41.51 -6.33
N ALA A 41 14.04 -41.82 -6.59
CA ALA A 41 13.14 -41.84 -7.74
C ALA A 41 11.80 -42.33 -7.14
N ARG A 42 10.66 -41.93 -7.73
CA ARG A 42 9.33 -42.59 -7.63
C ARG A 42 8.65 -42.47 -6.25
N GLU A 43 7.34 -42.29 -6.06
CA GLU A 43 6.14 -42.54 -6.86
C GLU A 43 4.98 -41.73 -6.24
N PHE A 44 4.04 -41.25 -7.06
CA PHE A 44 2.74 -40.71 -6.64
C PHE A 44 1.84 -41.83 -6.12
N PRO A 45 0.85 -41.50 -5.26
CA PRO A 45 -0.50 -41.93 -5.59
C PRO A 45 -1.51 -40.80 -5.57
N SER A 46 -2.15 -40.66 -6.73
CA SER A 46 -3.50 -40.17 -6.93
C SER A 46 -4.53 -40.95 -6.10
N ALA A 47 -5.49 -40.24 -5.49
CA ALA A 47 -6.93 -40.44 -5.68
C ALA A 47 -7.74 -39.86 -4.52
N LEU A 48 -8.60 -38.90 -4.87
CA LEU A 48 -9.77 -38.47 -4.10
C LEU A 48 -10.78 -39.62 -3.97
N PRO A 49 -11.61 -39.59 -2.92
CA PRO A 49 -13.00 -40.02 -3.07
C PRO A 49 -13.98 -38.89 -2.71
N ALA A 50 -14.99 -38.74 -3.56
CA ALA A 50 -16.26 -38.06 -3.30
C ALA A 50 -17.37 -38.99 -3.83
N PRO A 51 -18.67 -38.75 -3.55
CA PRO A 51 -19.30 -38.17 -2.36
C PRO A 51 -20.41 -39.10 -1.80
N CYS A 52 -20.74 -38.99 -0.50
CA CYS A 52 -21.98 -39.56 0.03
C CYS A 52 -23.13 -38.55 -0.04
N SER A 53 -24.25 -39.07 -0.51
CA SER A 53 -25.54 -38.45 -0.76
C SER A 53 -26.38 -38.28 0.51
N GLY A 54 -27.25 -37.26 0.49
CA GLY A 54 -28.53 -37.29 1.21
C GLY A 54 -28.66 -36.33 2.39
N ALA A 55 -29.26 -35.16 2.17
CA ALA A 55 -30.31 -34.61 3.03
C ALA A 55 -30.95 -33.38 2.36
N ALA A 56 -32.27 -33.37 2.37
CA ALA A 56 -33.15 -32.48 1.62
C ALA A 56 -33.17 -31.03 2.15
N SER A 57 -33.23 -30.08 1.23
CA SER A 57 -33.51 -28.66 1.53
C SER A 57 -35.01 -28.42 1.74
N PRO A 58 -35.45 -27.73 2.81
CA PRO A 58 -36.81 -27.20 2.87
C PRO A 58 -36.90 -25.86 2.12
N ARG A 59 -37.85 -25.78 1.17
CA ARG A 59 -38.28 -24.54 0.51
C ARG A 59 -38.90 -23.57 1.54
N PRO A 60 -38.62 -22.26 1.50
CA PRO A 60 -39.46 -21.28 2.18
C PRO A 60 -40.65 -20.86 1.31
N ARG A 61 -41.80 -20.71 1.97
CA ARG A 61 -43.10 -20.33 1.44
C ARG A 61 -43.10 -18.89 0.92
N ARG A 62 -43.89 -18.63 -0.14
CA ARG A 62 -44.24 -17.29 -0.64
C ARG A 62 -45.07 -16.56 0.43
N GLY A 63 -44.65 -15.35 0.81
CA GLY A 63 -45.40 -14.39 1.63
C GLY A 63 -45.67 -13.11 0.84
N ASN A 64 -46.88 -12.55 1.01
CA ASN A 64 -47.45 -11.41 0.31
C ASN A 64 -46.77 -10.06 0.69
N PRO A 65 -46.77 -9.02 -0.17
CA PRO A 65 -46.05 -7.77 0.07
C PRO A 65 -46.94 -6.74 0.80
N GLY A 66 -46.41 -6.11 1.84
CA GLY A 66 -47.05 -4.94 2.45
C GLY A 66 -46.56 -4.63 3.87
N GLN A 67 -45.55 -3.75 3.96
CA GLN A 67 -45.26 -2.74 5.01
C GLN A 67 -43.75 -2.58 5.27
N PRO A 68 -43.25 -1.34 5.47
CA PRO A 68 -41.83 -1.04 5.64
C PRO A 68 -41.36 -1.35 7.06
N GLY A 69 -40.55 -2.41 7.23
CA GLY A 69 -39.93 -2.76 8.50
C GLY A 69 -38.60 -2.05 8.73
N HIS A 70 -38.54 -1.23 9.78
CA HIS A 70 -37.29 -0.77 10.39
C HIS A 70 -36.49 -1.98 10.89
N PHE A 71 -35.32 -2.24 10.31
CA PHE A 71 -34.38 -3.24 10.83
C PHE A 71 -33.61 -2.68 12.02
N ALA A 72 -34.18 -2.86 13.22
CA ALA A 72 -33.44 -2.76 14.46
C ALA A 72 -32.60 -4.05 14.62
N LEU A 73 -31.28 -3.95 14.52
CA LEU A 73 -30.36 -5.03 14.86
C LEU A 73 -30.52 -5.35 16.35
N ARG A 74 -31.13 -6.50 16.68
CA ARG A 74 -31.13 -7.05 18.03
C ARG A 74 -29.71 -7.54 18.37
N PRO A 75 -29.12 -7.17 19.51
CA PRO A 75 -27.88 -7.78 19.96
C PRO A 75 -28.13 -9.26 20.30
N ALA A 76 -27.17 -10.12 19.94
CA ALA A 76 -27.17 -11.54 20.29
C ALA A 76 -27.11 -11.73 21.83
N PRO A 77 -27.70 -12.81 22.38
CA PRO A 77 -27.81 -12.98 23.83
C PRO A 77 -26.46 -13.25 24.51
N GLY A 78 -26.29 -12.54 25.63
CA GLY A 78 -25.22 -12.55 26.62
C GLY A 78 -24.32 -13.78 26.71
N VAL A 79 -23.04 -13.55 26.46
CA VAL A 79 -21.96 -14.35 27.04
C VAL A 79 -21.86 -13.96 28.52
N TYR A 80 -22.26 -14.88 29.41
CA TYR A 80 -22.02 -14.74 30.85
C TYR A 80 -20.54 -14.95 31.13
N TRP A 81 -19.81 -13.86 31.41
CA TRP A 81 -18.45 -13.92 31.92
C TRP A 81 -18.51 -14.13 33.45
N GLY A 82 -18.04 -15.30 33.91
CA GLY A 82 -17.94 -15.61 35.33
C GLY A 82 -17.08 -14.60 36.09
N ARG A 83 -17.36 -14.42 37.38
CA ARG A 83 -16.64 -13.52 38.31
C ARG A 83 -15.15 -13.89 38.44
N GLY A 84 -14.33 -13.43 37.53
CA GLY A 84 -12.87 -13.48 37.57
C GLY A 84 -12.31 -12.15 37.06
N ALA A 85 -11.46 -11.50 37.86
CA ALA A 85 -10.72 -10.25 37.63
C ALA A 85 -11.35 -9.24 36.64
N LEU A 86 -11.81 -8.08 37.15
CA LEU A 86 -12.21 -6.93 36.32
C LEU A 86 -11.12 -6.66 35.27
N MET A 87 -11.40 -6.94 34.00
CA MET A 87 -10.48 -6.60 32.91
C MET A 87 -10.34 -5.07 32.85
N ARG A 88 -9.12 -4.60 32.60
CA ARG A 88 -8.90 -3.17 32.37
C ARG A 88 -9.62 -2.74 31.09
N LEU A 89 -10.04 -1.48 31.02
CA LEU A 89 -10.73 -0.92 29.86
C LEU A 89 -9.96 -1.15 28.55
N GLU A 90 -8.63 -1.01 28.60
CA GLU A 90 -7.73 -1.22 27.48
C GLU A 90 -7.76 -2.67 26.98
N ASP A 91 -7.85 -3.63 27.91
CA ASP A 91 -7.90 -5.05 27.59
C ASP A 91 -9.25 -5.42 26.95
N GLU A 92 -10.35 -4.84 27.46
CA GLU A 92 -11.69 -4.96 26.85
C GLU A 92 -11.73 -4.34 25.44
N LEU A 93 -11.13 -3.15 25.27
CA LEU A 93 -11.07 -2.44 23.99
C LEU A 93 -10.31 -3.26 22.94
N LYS A 94 -9.17 -3.84 23.32
CA LYS A 94 -8.39 -4.73 22.45
C LYS A 94 -9.14 -6.02 22.11
N ALA A 95 -9.87 -6.59 23.07
CA ALA A 95 -10.70 -7.77 22.83
C ALA A 95 -11.84 -7.45 21.84
N TYR A 96 -12.53 -6.32 22.02
CA TYR A 96 -13.57 -5.85 21.10
C TYR A 96 -13.00 -5.59 19.70
N ALA A 97 -11.86 -4.91 19.60
CA ALA A 97 -11.20 -4.65 18.33
C ALA A 97 -10.92 -5.93 17.54
N ARG A 98 -10.38 -6.96 18.19
CA ARG A 98 -10.19 -8.28 17.56
C ARG A 98 -11.50 -8.89 17.07
N ALA A 99 -12.57 -8.79 17.86
CA ALA A 99 -13.88 -9.34 17.51
C ALA A 99 -14.50 -8.68 16.25
N ILE A 100 -14.18 -7.42 15.97
CA ILE A 100 -14.63 -6.69 14.76
C ILE A 100 -13.62 -6.74 13.60
N GLY A 101 -12.61 -7.63 13.68
CA GLY A 101 -11.63 -7.83 12.62
C GLY A 101 -10.55 -6.75 12.54
N ILE A 102 -10.20 -6.10 13.65
CA ILE A 102 -8.96 -5.33 13.77
C ILE A 102 -7.84 -6.29 14.20
N HIS A 103 -6.76 -6.33 13.44
CA HIS A 103 -5.68 -7.31 13.63
C HIS A 103 -4.69 -6.90 14.73
N SER A 104 -4.51 -5.59 14.92
CA SER A 104 -3.78 -5.03 16.05
C SER A 104 -4.41 -3.71 16.47
N LEU A 105 -4.59 -3.52 17.78
CA LEU A 105 -4.96 -2.24 18.38
C LEU A 105 -3.91 -1.91 19.43
N GLY A 106 -3.40 -0.69 19.34
CA GLY A 106 -2.37 -0.17 20.22
C GLY A 106 -2.78 1.18 20.78
N ILE A 107 -2.31 1.49 21.98
CA ILE A 107 -2.62 2.74 22.68
C ILE A 107 -1.32 3.53 22.88
N GLY A 108 -1.33 4.82 22.57
CA GLY A 108 -0.19 5.70 22.76
C GLY A 108 -0.59 7.02 23.41
N SER A 109 0.40 7.75 23.91
CA SER A 109 0.20 9.10 24.44
C SER A 109 -0.14 10.11 23.33
N ALA A 110 -1.04 11.05 23.63
CA ALA A 110 -1.33 12.22 22.80
C ALA A 110 -0.32 13.39 22.93
N ALA A 111 0.84 13.15 23.55
CA ALA A 111 1.93 14.11 23.57
C ALA A 111 2.42 14.50 22.15
N PRO A 112 3.11 15.64 21.97
CA PRO A 112 3.74 15.99 20.70
C PRO A 112 4.74 14.93 20.19
N PHE A 113 5.01 14.95 18.89
CA PHE A 113 5.98 14.10 18.18
C PHE A 113 7.20 14.95 17.74
N PRO A 114 8.13 15.30 18.67
CA PRO A 114 9.22 16.23 18.37
C PRO A 114 10.24 15.67 17.37
N GLU A 115 10.55 14.37 17.45
CA GLU A 115 11.47 13.71 16.53
C GLU A 115 10.93 13.69 15.10
N GLU A 116 9.64 13.34 14.93
CA GLU A 116 8.97 13.43 13.64
C GLU A 116 8.88 14.87 13.14
N ALA A 117 8.69 15.86 14.01
CA ALA A 117 8.66 17.27 13.61
C ALA A 117 10.01 17.68 13.02
N ALA A 118 11.12 17.31 13.67
CA ALA A 118 12.46 17.55 13.15
C ALA A 118 12.70 16.83 11.81
N LEU A 119 12.30 15.56 11.70
CA LEU A 119 12.41 14.79 10.46
C LEU A 119 11.65 15.45 9.30
N LEU A 120 10.42 15.90 9.57
CA LEU A 120 9.58 16.57 8.59
C LEU A 120 10.20 17.89 8.13
N GLU A 121 10.82 18.67 9.02
CA GLU A 121 11.56 19.89 8.62
C GLU A 121 12.79 19.55 7.78
N SER A 122 13.59 18.55 8.15
CA SER A 122 14.72 18.09 7.32
C SER A 122 14.26 17.65 5.92
N MET A 123 13.11 16.98 5.80
CA MET A 123 12.54 16.63 4.50
C MET A 123 12.10 17.87 3.69
N ARG A 124 11.69 18.97 4.34
CA ARG A 124 11.39 20.24 3.64
C ARG A 124 12.66 20.86 3.10
N GLU A 125 13.72 20.90 3.91
CA GLU A 125 15.03 21.44 3.53
C GLU A 125 15.66 20.66 2.37
N GLU A 126 15.56 19.32 2.38
CA GLU A 126 16.06 18.45 1.31
C GLU A 126 15.12 18.40 0.08
N GLY A 127 13.99 19.11 0.09
CA GLY A 127 13.02 19.10 -1.01
C GLY A 127 12.35 17.75 -1.24
N THR A 128 12.35 16.86 -0.24
CA THR A 128 11.79 15.50 -0.29
C THR A 128 10.49 15.36 0.49
N TYR A 129 9.92 16.47 0.98
CA TYR A 129 8.65 16.45 1.71
C TYR A 129 7.51 15.85 0.87
N PRO A 130 6.75 14.87 1.39
CA PRO A 130 5.69 14.19 0.65
C PRO A 130 4.67 15.15 0.02
N ALA A 131 4.38 14.94 -1.26
CA ALA A 131 3.51 15.82 -2.03
C ALA A 131 2.01 15.65 -1.75
N PHE A 132 1.59 14.52 -1.14
CA PHE A 132 0.17 14.18 -0.92
C PHE A 132 -0.31 14.47 0.50
N THR A 133 0.47 15.18 1.30
CA THR A 133 0.20 15.32 2.72
C THR A 133 0.06 16.78 3.14
N GLU A 134 -0.54 16.99 4.31
CA GLU A 134 -0.48 18.26 5.04
C GLU A 134 0.96 18.79 5.06
N ARG A 135 1.13 20.10 4.87
CA ARG A 135 2.42 20.77 4.69
C ARG A 135 2.96 21.39 5.97
N ASP A 136 2.11 21.69 6.95
CA ASP A 136 2.51 22.22 8.26
C ASP A 136 2.97 21.10 9.21
N PRO A 137 4.29 20.95 9.49
CA PRO A 137 4.78 19.91 10.39
C PRO A 137 4.22 20.00 11.80
N ALA A 138 3.90 21.20 12.30
CA ALA A 138 3.32 21.36 13.63
C ALA A 138 1.89 20.80 13.68
N LEU A 139 1.10 20.99 12.62
CA LEU A 139 -0.20 20.35 12.50
C LEU A 139 -0.09 18.83 12.34
N ARG A 140 1.02 18.28 11.85
CA ARG A 140 1.20 16.82 11.71
C ARG A 140 1.67 16.09 12.96
N THR A 141 2.19 16.82 13.94
CA THR A 141 2.95 16.24 15.06
C THR A 141 2.42 16.63 16.42
N ARG A 142 1.32 17.39 16.49
CA ARG A 142 0.73 17.86 17.76
C ARG A 142 -0.73 17.41 17.87
N PRO A 143 -1.01 16.28 18.55
CA PRO A 143 -2.38 15.79 18.72
C PRO A 143 -3.35 16.81 19.33
N GLY A 144 -2.87 17.69 20.23
CA GLY A 144 -3.66 18.79 20.78
C GLY A 144 -4.15 19.84 19.76
N ARG A 145 -3.65 19.81 18.51
CA ARG A 145 -4.16 20.61 17.38
C ARG A 145 -5.31 19.93 16.64
N TRP A 146 -5.50 18.62 16.84
CA TRP A 146 -6.56 17.84 16.19
C TRP A 146 -7.80 17.73 17.07
N LEU A 147 -7.58 17.63 18.38
CA LEU A 147 -8.63 17.51 19.38
C LEU A 147 -8.25 18.32 20.63
N LYS A 148 -9.17 19.17 21.09
CA LYS A 148 -9.02 19.85 22.38
C LYS A 148 -9.03 18.82 23.50
N ASN A 149 -8.12 18.95 24.47
CA ASN A 149 -7.96 18.00 25.58
C ASN A 149 -7.59 16.58 25.12
N ALA A 150 -6.87 16.44 24.01
CA ALA A 150 -6.33 15.15 23.57
C ALA A 150 -5.49 14.51 24.70
N ALA A 151 -5.88 13.30 25.13
CA ALA A 151 -5.24 12.56 26.21
C ALA A 151 -4.49 11.34 25.66
N SER A 152 -5.14 10.55 24.82
CA SER A 152 -4.57 9.32 24.23
C SER A 152 -4.83 9.23 22.73
N VAL A 153 -4.02 8.39 22.07
CA VAL A 153 -4.20 8.01 20.67
C VAL A 153 -4.37 6.50 20.60
N ILE A 154 -5.44 6.04 19.96
CA ILE A 154 -5.66 4.63 19.67
C ILE A 154 -5.31 4.41 18.21
N ALA A 155 -4.31 3.58 17.94
CA ALA A 155 -3.92 3.16 16.61
C ALA A 155 -4.47 1.77 16.31
N ILE A 156 -4.88 1.53 15.06
CA ILE A 156 -5.31 0.22 14.59
C ILE A 156 -4.51 -0.17 13.36
N ALA A 157 -4.25 -1.46 13.23
CA ALA A 157 -3.74 -2.09 12.02
C ALA A 157 -4.68 -3.20 11.56
N VAL A 158 -5.03 -3.18 10.28
CA VAL A 158 -5.87 -4.19 9.64
C VAL A 158 -5.10 -4.78 8.48
N SER A 159 -4.85 -6.09 8.51
CA SER A 159 -4.08 -6.73 7.45
C SER A 159 -4.86 -6.78 6.13
N TYR A 160 -4.16 -6.51 5.04
CA TYR A 160 -4.63 -6.73 3.68
C TYR A 160 -3.83 -7.85 2.98
N HIS A 161 -3.05 -8.61 3.74
CA HIS A 161 -2.37 -9.76 3.18
C HIS A 161 -3.40 -10.82 2.79
N SER A 162 -3.27 -11.39 1.60
CA SER A 162 -4.09 -12.52 1.18
C SER A 162 -3.18 -13.70 0.80
N GLN A 163 -3.76 -14.90 0.83
CA GLN A 163 -3.12 -16.10 0.30
C GLN A 163 -2.92 -16.02 -1.22
N GLU A 164 -3.61 -15.09 -1.90
CA GLU A 164 -3.48 -14.86 -3.33
C GLU A 164 -2.08 -14.33 -3.66
N HIS A 165 -1.34 -15.12 -4.42
CA HIS A 165 0.02 -14.79 -4.79
C HIS A 165 0.05 -13.68 -5.84
N HIS A 166 0.94 -12.71 -5.63
CA HIS A 166 1.28 -11.69 -6.63
C HIS A 166 2.20 -12.31 -7.71
N HIS A 167 1.66 -13.19 -8.54
CA HIS A 167 2.41 -13.74 -9.67
C HIS A 167 2.52 -12.70 -10.79
N PRO A 168 3.70 -12.51 -11.40
CA PRO A 168 3.81 -11.66 -12.57
C PRO A 168 2.90 -12.23 -13.69
N PRO A 169 2.31 -11.37 -14.55
CA PRO A 169 1.53 -11.84 -15.69
C PRO A 169 2.42 -12.67 -16.62
N ALA A 170 1.85 -13.68 -17.28
CA ALA A 170 2.60 -14.56 -18.15
C ALA A 170 3.24 -13.80 -19.33
N ARG A 171 4.24 -14.42 -19.97
CA ARG A 171 4.84 -13.87 -21.19
C ARG A 171 3.75 -13.75 -22.26
N GLY A 172 3.68 -12.59 -22.91
CA GLY A 172 2.63 -12.31 -23.90
C GLY A 172 1.29 -11.83 -23.34
N GLU A 173 1.12 -11.70 -22.02
CA GLU A 173 -0.09 -11.07 -21.48
C GLU A 173 0.03 -9.53 -21.48
N LEU A 174 -1.00 -8.85 -22.00
CA LEU A 174 -1.14 -7.39 -21.97
C LEU A 174 -1.84 -6.93 -20.68
N ARG A 175 -1.29 -7.35 -19.54
CA ARG A 175 -1.83 -7.06 -18.21
C ARG A 175 -0.88 -6.19 -17.39
N GLY A 176 -1.47 -5.26 -16.65
CA GLY A 176 -0.78 -4.42 -15.67
C GLY A 176 -0.60 -5.13 -14.34
N LEU A 177 0.07 -4.45 -13.42
CA LEU A 177 0.23 -4.84 -12.03
C LEU A 177 -0.32 -3.73 -11.13
N VAL A 178 -1.19 -4.12 -10.21
CA VAL A 178 -1.73 -3.26 -9.16
C VAL A 178 -1.09 -3.67 -7.84
N SER A 179 -0.59 -2.69 -7.09
CA SER A 179 -0.06 -2.89 -5.76
C SER A 179 -1.14 -3.42 -4.82
N ARG A 180 -0.75 -4.30 -3.90
CA ARG A 180 -1.65 -5.09 -3.05
C ARG A 180 -2.59 -4.25 -2.20
N TYR A 181 -2.19 -3.05 -1.82
CA TYR A 181 -3.04 -2.13 -1.06
C TYR A 181 -4.28 -1.66 -1.85
N ALA A 182 -4.33 -1.87 -3.16
CA ALA A 182 -5.40 -1.39 -4.03
C ALA A 182 -6.19 -2.51 -4.72
N TRP A 183 -6.08 -3.76 -4.27
CA TRP A 183 -6.74 -4.91 -4.90
C TRP A 183 -8.25 -4.94 -4.67
N GLY A 184 -8.68 -4.78 -3.41
CA GLY A 184 -10.09 -4.89 -3.02
C GLY A 184 -10.77 -3.53 -2.82
N ARG A 185 -11.68 -3.49 -1.84
CA ARG A 185 -12.37 -2.26 -1.44
C ARG A 185 -11.38 -1.21 -0.94
N ASP A 186 -11.75 0.05 -1.15
CA ASP A 186 -11.03 1.18 -0.58
C ASP A 186 -10.95 1.03 0.95
N TYR A 187 -9.74 1.11 1.50
CA TYR A 187 -9.49 0.93 2.93
C TYR A 187 -10.03 2.09 3.76
N HIS A 188 -10.13 3.29 3.18
CA HIS A 188 -10.60 4.48 3.89
C HIS A 188 -11.97 4.26 4.58
N PRO A 189 -13.05 3.89 3.85
CA PRO A 189 -14.34 3.65 4.49
C PRO A 189 -14.33 2.44 5.43
N VAL A 190 -13.58 1.38 5.10
CA VAL A 190 -13.53 0.16 5.92
C VAL A 190 -12.87 0.43 7.28
N LEU A 191 -11.75 1.13 7.30
CA LEU A 191 -11.06 1.47 8.55
C LEU A 191 -11.82 2.53 9.34
N LYS A 192 -12.49 3.47 8.66
CA LYS A 192 -13.35 4.45 9.33
C LYS A 192 -14.51 3.78 10.08
N GLU A 193 -15.21 2.83 9.45
CA GLU A 193 -16.27 2.06 10.10
C GLU A 193 -15.76 1.32 11.35
N LYS A 194 -14.56 0.73 11.28
CA LYS A 194 -13.91 0.08 12.43
C LYS A 194 -13.56 1.09 13.54
N LEU A 195 -13.06 2.28 13.20
CA LEU A 195 -12.79 3.34 14.19
C LEU A 195 -14.08 3.82 14.87
N ASP A 196 -15.16 4.03 14.10
CA ASP A 196 -16.46 4.46 14.63
C ASP A 196 -17.00 3.42 15.64
N ALA A 197 -16.83 2.12 15.34
CA ALA A 197 -17.18 1.03 16.26
C ALA A 197 -16.33 1.06 17.54
N VAL A 198 -15.01 1.26 17.44
CA VAL A 198 -14.09 1.38 18.59
C VAL A 198 -14.49 2.54 19.49
N VAL A 199 -14.80 3.70 18.92
CA VAL A 199 -15.21 4.90 19.67
C VAL A 199 -16.57 4.71 20.33
N SER A 200 -17.51 4.07 19.64
CA SER A 200 -18.82 3.74 20.21
C SER A 200 -18.68 2.82 21.42
N PHE A 201 -17.86 1.78 21.32
CA PHE A 201 -17.55 0.87 22.42
C PHE A 201 -16.91 1.62 23.60
N LEU A 202 -15.92 2.48 23.33
CA LEU A 202 -15.26 3.26 24.38
C LEU A 202 -16.24 4.20 25.10
N SER A 203 -17.12 4.87 24.36
CA SER A 203 -18.15 5.76 24.93
C SER A 203 -19.11 5.01 25.85
N GLN A 204 -19.52 3.80 25.46
CA GLN A 204 -20.39 2.95 26.28
C GLN A 204 -19.70 2.53 27.59
N ARG A 205 -18.41 2.19 27.53
CA ARG A 205 -17.65 1.73 28.71
C ARG A 205 -17.31 2.86 29.68
N VAL A 206 -17.00 4.05 29.19
CA VAL A 206 -16.73 5.23 30.04
C VAL A 206 -18.04 5.84 30.57
N GLY A 207 -19.19 5.52 29.98
CA GLY A 207 -20.50 6.00 30.44
C GLY A 207 -20.81 7.44 30.05
N ARG A 208 -20.11 7.98 29.05
CA ARG A 208 -20.34 9.33 28.48
C ARG A 208 -19.97 9.37 27.00
N PRO A 209 -20.48 10.36 26.24
CA PRO A 209 -19.92 10.65 24.93
C PRO A 209 -18.42 10.97 25.02
N VAL A 210 -17.63 10.28 24.20
CA VAL A 210 -16.19 10.52 24.05
C VAL A 210 -15.97 11.58 22.97
N ALA A 211 -15.09 12.54 23.25
CA ALA A 211 -14.63 13.46 22.21
C ALA A 211 -13.48 12.79 21.45
N PHE A 212 -13.52 12.85 20.12
CA PHE A 212 -12.55 12.13 19.30
C PHE A 212 -12.31 12.79 17.93
N ALA A 213 -11.15 12.50 17.35
CA ALA A 213 -10.78 12.89 15.99
C ALA A 213 -10.18 11.67 15.25
N PRO A 214 -10.93 11.04 14.31
CA PRO A 214 -10.47 9.87 13.58
C PRO A 214 -9.68 10.26 12.33
N PHE A 215 -8.65 9.47 12.00
CA PHE A 215 -7.81 9.68 10.81
C PHE A 215 -7.46 8.34 10.15
N VAL A 216 -7.60 8.31 8.83
CA VAL A 216 -7.27 7.15 7.98
C VAL A 216 -6.63 7.68 6.71
N ASP A 217 -5.29 7.76 6.65
CA ASP A 217 -4.45 8.24 5.53
C ASP A 217 -4.70 9.70 5.08
N THR A 218 -5.96 10.11 4.95
CA THR A 218 -6.40 11.48 4.81
C THR A 218 -6.44 12.14 6.19
N GLY A 219 -5.47 13.01 6.46
CA GLY A 219 -5.41 13.79 7.68
C GLY A 219 -4.04 14.40 7.90
N PRO A 220 -3.91 15.30 8.89
CA PRO A 220 -2.60 15.81 9.28
C PRO A 220 -1.61 14.77 9.86
N PRO A 221 -2.02 13.78 10.67
CA PRO A 221 -1.07 12.94 11.39
C PRO A 221 0.00 12.27 10.52
N VAL A 222 1.07 11.82 11.16
CA VAL A 222 1.98 10.83 10.61
C VAL A 222 1.56 9.48 11.16
N GLU A 223 0.63 8.78 10.50
CA GLU A 223 0.00 7.55 11.02
C GLU A 223 1.03 6.47 11.37
N ARG A 224 2.13 6.43 10.62
CA ARG A 224 3.23 5.49 10.87
C ARG A 224 3.92 5.75 12.22
N ALA A 225 4.17 7.00 12.57
CA ALA A 225 4.78 7.35 13.84
C ALA A 225 3.83 7.08 15.01
N VAL A 226 2.54 7.37 14.82
CA VAL A 226 1.49 7.03 15.79
C VAL A 226 1.42 5.52 16.02
N ALA A 227 1.47 4.71 14.96
CA ALA A 227 1.49 3.25 15.07
C ALA A 227 2.71 2.75 15.88
N VAL A 228 3.91 3.31 15.67
CA VAL A 228 5.09 2.95 16.47
C VAL A 228 4.91 3.31 17.94
N ARG A 229 4.49 4.55 18.23
CA ARG A 229 4.25 5.02 19.60
C ARG A 229 3.21 4.17 20.32
N ALA A 230 2.19 3.73 19.61
CA ALA A 230 1.11 2.92 20.15
C ALA A 230 1.45 1.42 20.24
N GLY A 231 2.69 1.01 19.96
CA GLY A 231 3.08 -0.39 20.06
C GLY A 231 2.49 -1.31 18.97
N ILE A 232 2.02 -0.77 17.84
CA ILE A 232 1.53 -1.58 16.71
C ILE A 232 2.70 -2.30 16.02
N GLY A 233 3.85 -1.64 15.91
CA GLY A 233 4.94 -2.12 15.07
C GLY A 233 6.17 -1.22 15.11
N TRP A 234 7.09 -1.47 14.18
CA TRP A 234 8.34 -0.73 14.03
C TRP A 234 8.55 -0.29 12.57
N PHE A 235 9.37 0.75 12.37
CA PHE A 235 9.78 1.16 11.03
C PHE A 235 10.74 0.14 10.41
N GLY A 236 10.48 -0.24 9.16
CA GLY A 236 11.50 -0.84 8.29
C GLY A 236 12.33 0.22 7.60
N LYS A 237 13.53 -0.14 7.11
CA LYS A 237 14.39 0.78 6.33
C LYS A 237 13.73 1.34 5.07
N ASN A 238 12.65 0.71 4.60
CA ASN A 238 11.81 1.18 3.49
C ASN A 238 10.69 2.17 3.92
N ALA A 239 10.70 2.62 5.18
CA ALA A 239 9.71 3.49 5.82
C ALA A 239 8.29 2.92 5.97
N CYS A 240 8.07 1.62 5.71
CA CYS A 240 6.83 0.93 6.08
C CYS A 240 6.82 0.58 7.57
N ILE A 241 5.62 0.45 8.14
CA ILE A 241 5.43 -0.14 9.48
C ILE A 241 5.30 -1.65 9.33
N TYR A 242 6.05 -2.39 10.15
CA TYR A 242 5.96 -3.84 10.27
C TYR A 242 5.30 -4.20 11.59
N THR A 243 4.31 -5.07 11.53
CA THR A 243 3.68 -5.67 12.72
C THR A 243 4.27 -7.07 12.97
N PRO A 244 4.30 -7.56 14.21
CA PRO A 244 4.90 -8.86 14.52
C PRO A 244 4.29 -10.05 13.74
N ARG A 245 2.99 -10.01 13.44
CA ARG A 245 2.25 -11.12 12.81
C ARG A 245 2.01 -10.93 11.31
N HIS A 246 1.73 -9.70 10.86
CA HIS A 246 1.25 -9.45 9.49
C HIS A 246 2.29 -8.72 8.60
N GLY A 247 3.52 -8.55 9.10
CA GLY A 247 4.55 -7.81 8.39
C GLY A 247 4.09 -6.39 8.07
N SER A 248 4.43 -5.90 6.88
CA SER A 248 4.02 -4.56 6.40
C SER A 248 2.71 -4.52 5.63
N TYR A 249 2.05 -5.67 5.44
CA TYR A 249 0.79 -5.75 4.72
C TYR A 249 -0.40 -5.39 5.62
N VAL A 250 -0.35 -4.19 6.20
CA VAL A 250 -1.38 -3.62 7.05
C VAL A 250 -1.76 -2.20 6.62
N PHE A 251 -3.06 -1.91 6.65
CA PHE A 251 -3.53 -0.53 6.66
C PHE A 251 -3.50 0.02 8.08
N LEU A 252 -3.22 1.31 8.21
CA LEU A 252 -3.17 2.01 9.48
C LEU A 252 -4.33 3.01 9.55
N ALA A 253 -4.90 3.12 10.74
CA ALA A 253 -5.83 4.17 11.09
C ALA A 253 -5.65 4.50 12.57
N GLN A 254 -6.13 5.67 12.97
CA GLN A 254 -6.01 6.12 14.34
C GLN A 254 -7.18 6.99 14.76
N VAL A 255 -7.38 7.09 16.06
CA VAL A 255 -8.26 8.09 16.66
C VAL A 255 -7.56 8.73 17.85
N VAL A 256 -7.61 10.06 17.91
CA VAL A 256 -7.22 10.80 19.12
C VAL A 256 -8.46 11.00 19.96
N THR A 257 -8.34 10.82 21.27
CA THR A 257 -9.46 10.86 22.21
C THR A 257 -9.13 11.69 23.44
N ASP A 258 -10.17 12.23 24.08
CA ASP A 258 -10.11 12.89 25.39
C ASP A 258 -10.10 11.91 26.59
N VAL A 259 -10.17 10.61 26.32
CA VAL A 259 -10.06 9.57 27.35
C VAL A 259 -8.60 9.28 27.62
N GLU A 260 -8.20 9.34 28.88
CA GLU A 260 -6.89 8.91 29.34
C GLU A 260 -6.86 7.38 29.43
N LEU A 261 -5.95 6.78 28.66
CA LEU A 261 -5.74 5.34 28.56
C LEU A 261 -4.26 5.03 28.78
N GLU A 262 -3.98 3.90 29.40
CA GLU A 262 -2.60 3.44 29.64
C GLU A 262 -1.89 3.12 28.31
N PRO A 263 -0.76 3.76 27.98
CA PRO A 263 -0.02 3.50 26.75
C PRO A 263 0.56 2.09 26.68
N ASP A 264 0.57 1.53 25.48
CA ASP A 264 1.27 0.29 25.17
C ASP A 264 2.78 0.52 25.00
N PRO A 265 3.62 -0.44 25.41
CA PRO A 265 5.04 -0.35 25.16
C PRO A 265 5.34 -0.47 23.65
N PRO A 266 6.36 0.25 23.15
CA PRO A 266 6.76 0.15 21.75
C PRO A 266 7.30 -1.25 21.42
N VAL A 267 7.13 -1.67 20.17
CA VAL A 267 7.69 -2.94 19.68
C VAL A 267 9.17 -2.78 19.38
N SER A 268 10.02 -3.45 20.17
CA SER A 268 11.47 -3.43 19.97
C SER A 268 11.91 -4.47 18.93
N ARG A 269 11.89 -4.09 17.65
CA ARG A 269 12.46 -4.86 16.53
C ARG A 269 13.14 -3.92 15.52
N ALA A 270 14.11 -4.45 14.78
CA ALA A 270 14.88 -3.69 13.81
C ALA A 270 15.24 -4.53 12.57
N CYS A 271 15.62 -3.87 11.48
CA CYS A 271 16.08 -4.53 10.27
C CYS A 271 17.49 -5.14 10.39
N GLY A 272 18.27 -4.78 11.42
CA GLY A 272 19.68 -5.16 11.52
C GLY A 272 20.49 -4.69 10.29
N PRO A 273 21.47 -5.48 9.81
CA PRO A 273 22.31 -5.10 8.67
C PRO A 273 21.59 -5.17 7.30
N CYS A 274 20.39 -5.77 7.23
CA CYS A 274 19.67 -5.97 5.97
C CYS A 274 19.35 -4.65 5.24
N ASP A 275 19.53 -4.63 3.93
CA ASP A 275 19.34 -3.50 3.01
C ASP A 275 18.66 -3.93 1.68
N ARG A 276 18.02 -5.11 1.67
CA ARG A 276 17.37 -5.69 0.46
C ARG A 276 16.39 -4.72 -0.21
N CYS A 277 15.58 -4.02 0.57
CA CYS A 277 14.61 -3.06 0.04
C CYS A 277 15.27 -1.88 -0.67
N ILE A 278 16.42 -1.42 -0.15
CA ILE A 278 17.19 -0.30 -0.71
C ILE A 278 17.75 -0.73 -2.07
N ARG A 279 18.46 -1.86 -2.12
CA ARG A 279 19.04 -2.38 -3.37
C ARG A 279 18.02 -2.75 -4.43
N ALA A 280 16.85 -3.25 -4.03
CA ALA A 280 15.81 -3.66 -4.97
C ALA A 280 14.95 -2.50 -5.49
N CYS A 281 15.05 -1.30 -4.89
CA CYS A 281 14.23 -0.16 -5.28
C CYS A 281 14.52 0.23 -6.75
N PRO A 282 13.55 0.12 -7.68
CA PRO A 282 13.84 0.27 -9.12
C PRO A 282 14.34 1.66 -9.54
N THR A 283 14.11 2.66 -8.70
CA THR A 283 14.40 4.07 -8.97
C THR A 283 15.35 4.67 -7.93
N GLY A 284 15.89 3.87 -7.00
CA GLY A 284 16.70 4.38 -5.90
C GLY A 284 15.96 5.36 -4.99
N ALA A 285 14.64 5.23 -4.87
CA ALA A 285 13.81 6.15 -4.07
C ALA A 285 14.08 6.03 -2.56
N ILE A 286 14.57 4.88 -2.08
CA ILE A 286 15.02 4.72 -0.71
C ILE A 286 16.50 5.14 -0.68
N GLU A 287 16.76 6.42 -0.44
CA GLU A 287 18.10 7.02 -0.59
C GLU A 287 19.03 6.62 0.56
N ARG A 288 18.45 6.38 1.75
CA ARG A 288 19.12 5.90 2.96
C ARG A 288 18.09 5.24 3.89
N PRO A 289 18.50 4.45 4.91
CA PRO A 289 17.57 3.83 5.84
C PRO A 289 16.52 4.82 6.37
N PHE A 290 15.24 4.44 6.30
CA PHE A 290 14.09 5.21 6.78
C PHE A 290 13.78 6.49 5.99
N TRP A 291 14.52 6.76 4.91
CA TRP A 291 14.34 7.95 4.08
C TRP A 291 13.93 7.57 2.66
N VAL A 292 12.72 7.98 2.28
CA VAL A 292 12.17 7.73 0.95
C VAL A 292 11.92 9.06 0.25
N ASN A 293 12.61 9.28 -0.86
CA ASN A 293 12.32 10.40 -1.75
C ASN A 293 11.02 10.10 -2.53
N PRO A 294 9.92 10.80 -2.23
CA PRO A 294 8.62 10.50 -2.84
C PRO A 294 8.63 10.78 -4.34
N TYR A 295 9.42 11.75 -4.82
CA TYR A 295 9.48 12.13 -6.22
C TYR A 295 10.22 11.11 -7.10
N LYS A 296 10.92 10.15 -6.49
CA LYS A 296 11.50 8.98 -7.17
C LYS A 296 10.65 7.72 -6.98
N CYS A 297 9.77 7.68 -5.98
CA CYS A 297 9.06 6.48 -5.58
C CYS A 297 8.01 6.08 -6.62
N LEU A 298 8.08 4.85 -7.17
CA LEU A 298 7.12 4.38 -8.17
C LEU A 298 5.66 4.37 -7.66
N SER A 299 5.45 4.24 -6.35
CA SER A 299 4.11 4.38 -5.76
C SER A 299 3.54 5.79 -5.96
N TYR A 300 4.36 6.83 -5.79
CA TYR A 300 4.00 8.21 -6.09
C TYR A 300 3.92 8.45 -7.61
N ILE A 301 4.92 8.02 -8.38
CA ILE A 301 5.00 8.24 -9.83
C ILE A 301 3.76 7.70 -10.56
N THR A 302 3.28 6.52 -10.17
CA THR A 302 2.03 5.97 -10.75
C THR A 302 0.80 6.80 -10.42
N GLN A 303 0.81 7.63 -9.38
CA GLN A 303 -0.32 8.42 -8.90
C GLN A 303 -0.18 9.94 -9.13
N MET A 304 1.00 10.42 -9.53
CA MET A 304 1.28 11.84 -9.73
C MET A 304 0.39 12.44 -10.83
N PRO A 305 0.03 13.73 -10.76
CA PRO A 305 -0.66 14.40 -11.85
C PRO A 305 0.30 14.62 -13.05
N GLY A 306 -0.28 14.88 -14.22
CA GLY A 306 0.50 15.24 -15.41
C GLY A 306 1.25 14.07 -16.05
N MET A 307 2.29 14.40 -16.80
CA MET A 307 3.12 13.44 -17.51
C MET A 307 4.16 12.82 -16.55
N ILE A 308 4.43 11.52 -16.71
CA ILE A 308 5.49 10.85 -15.95
C ILE A 308 6.85 11.26 -16.55
N PRO A 309 7.82 11.70 -15.75
CA PRO A 309 9.18 12.00 -16.22
C PRO A 309 9.80 10.79 -16.94
N LYS A 310 10.53 11.05 -18.03
CA LYS A 310 11.03 10.02 -18.96
C LYS A 310 11.86 8.95 -18.26
N GLU A 311 12.69 9.37 -17.30
CA GLU A 311 13.58 8.52 -16.52
C GLU A 311 12.86 7.44 -15.71
N TYR A 312 11.58 7.63 -15.36
CA TYR A 312 10.81 6.65 -14.59
C TYR A 312 9.95 5.72 -15.43
N ARG A 313 9.67 6.06 -16.70
CA ARG A 313 8.70 5.32 -17.54
C ARG A 313 9.12 3.87 -17.74
N LYS A 314 10.40 3.62 -18.04
CA LYS A 314 10.96 2.26 -18.16
C LYS A 314 10.95 1.51 -16.83
N ALA A 315 11.37 2.17 -15.74
CA ALA A 315 11.41 1.58 -14.40
C ALA A 315 10.02 1.15 -13.87
N MET A 316 8.94 1.79 -14.33
CA MET A 316 7.58 1.35 -14.01
C MET A 316 7.32 -0.10 -14.41
N GLY A 317 7.92 -0.58 -15.51
CA GLY A 317 7.61 -1.90 -16.08
C GLY A 317 6.11 -2.02 -16.35
N ARG A 318 5.45 -3.00 -15.74
CA ARG A 318 3.99 -3.23 -15.86
C ARG A 318 3.17 -2.60 -14.73
N ARG A 319 3.75 -1.78 -13.85
CA ARG A 319 3.04 -1.22 -12.69
C ARG A 319 2.03 -0.17 -13.13
N LEU A 320 0.76 -0.56 -13.10
CA LEU A 320 -0.36 0.32 -13.40
C LEU A 320 -0.64 1.25 -12.21
N TRP A 321 -0.48 0.75 -10.98
CA TRP A 321 -0.81 1.50 -9.77
C TRP A 321 -0.01 1.02 -8.56
N GLY A 322 0.65 1.94 -7.86
CA GLY A 322 1.47 1.63 -6.70
C GLY A 322 2.75 0.85 -7.04
N CYS A 323 3.49 0.45 -6.00
CA CYS A 323 4.67 -0.40 -6.12
C CYS A 323 4.95 -1.13 -4.79
N ASP A 324 5.10 -2.45 -4.85
CA ASP A 324 5.32 -3.30 -3.67
C ASP A 324 6.74 -3.85 -3.55
N VAL A 325 7.66 -3.47 -4.44
CA VAL A 325 8.99 -4.12 -4.54
C VAL A 325 9.72 -4.11 -3.19
N CYS A 326 9.74 -2.96 -2.50
CA CYS A 326 10.42 -2.82 -1.22
C CYS A 326 9.79 -3.66 -0.08
N GLN A 327 8.52 -4.07 -0.24
CA GLN A 327 7.83 -4.95 0.69
C GLN A 327 8.00 -6.43 0.30
N ILE A 328 7.88 -6.76 -0.99
CA ILE A 328 8.02 -8.13 -1.53
C ILE A 328 9.39 -8.73 -1.20
N VAL A 329 10.45 -7.93 -1.31
CA VAL A 329 11.82 -8.42 -1.03
C VAL A 329 12.18 -8.46 0.46
N CYS A 330 11.28 -7.98 1.34
CA CYS A 330 11.55 -7.90 2.76
C CYS A 330 11.33 -9.26 3.46
N PRO A 331 12.33 -9.80 4.19
CA PRO A 331 12.20 -11.07 4.89
C PRO A 331 11.06 -11.11 5.91
N TRP A 332 10.76 -9.99 6.57
CA TRP A 332 9.66 -9.89 7.53
C TRP A 332 8.27 -10.16 6.91
N ASN A 333 8.14 -10.07 5.58
CA ASN A 333 6.90 -10.38 4.88
C ASN A 333 6.83 -11.81 4.37
N TRP A 334 7.93 -12.56 4.37
CA TRP A 334 7.93 -13.95 3.89
C TRP A 334 7.24 -14.89 4.87
N GLU A 335 7.35 -14.59 6.16
CA GLU A 335 6.71 -15.34 7.26
C GLU A 335 5.44 -14.65 7.79
N ALA A 336 5.04 -13.52 7.20
CA ALA A 336 3.84 -12.81 7.61
C ALA A 336 2.58 -13.65 7.33
N GLU A 337 1.66 -13.64 8.29
CA GLU A 337 0.36 -14.29 8.17
C GLU A 337 -0.42 -13.74 6.97
N LYS A 338 -1.12 -14.64 6.28
CA LYS A 338 -1.81 -14.38 5.00
C LYS A 338 -3.34 -14.31 5.14
N GLU A 339 -3.81 -14.18 6.38
CA GLU A 339 -5.22 -14.05 6.75
C GLU A 339 -5.53 -12.58 7.02
N GLY A 340 -5.73 -11.81 5.95
CA GLY A 340 -6.19 -10.42 6.04
C GLY A 340 -7.70 -10.28 6.05
N ASP A 341 -8.16 -9.04 6.16
CA ASP A 341 -9.59 -8.71 6.10
C ASP A 341 -10.15 -9.03 4.69
N PRO A 342 -11.24 -9.82 4.58
CA PRO A 342 -11.82 -10.21 3.30
C PRO A 342 -12.17 -9.03 2.37
N ALA A 343 -12.49 -7.86 2.94
CA ALA A 343 -12.80 -6.65 2.18
C ALA A 343 -11.66 -6.21 1.24
N PHE A 344 -10.42 -6.64 1.51
CA PHE A 344 -9.23 -6.29 0.75
C PHE A 344 -8.75 -7.38 -0.20
N SER A 345 -9.48 -8.50 -0.30
CA SER A 345 -9.17 -9.58 -1.25
C SER A 345 -9.31 -9.11 -2.71
N ALA A 346 -8.64 -9.76 -3.65
CA ALA A 346 -8.67 -9.37 -5.05
C ALA A 346 -10.07 -9.47 -5.69
N GLY A 347 -10.94 -10.36 -5.18
CA GLY A 347 -12.31 -10.52 -5.66
C GLY A 347 -13.24 -9.34 -5.34
N GLU A 348 -12.87 -8.50 -4.37
CA GLU A 348 -13.68 -7.35 -3.94
C GLU A 348 -13.41 -6.07 -4.73
N GLY A 349 -12.51 -6.11 -5.73
CA GLY A 349 -12.11 -4.94 -6.53
C GLY A 349 -11.56 -5.30 -7.91
N GLU A 350 -10.57 -4.53 -8.37
CA GLU A 350 -9.92 -4.80 -9.67
C GLU A 350 -9.00 -6.02 -9.62
N GLY A 351 -8.48 -6.33 -8.43
CA GLY A 351 -7.47 -7.35 -8.25
C GLY A 351 -6.10 -6.97 -8.84
N PRO A 352 -5.19 -7.96 -8.95
CA PRO A 352 -3.76 -7.68 -9.15
C PRO A 352 -3.37 -7.37 -10.60
N ARG A 353 -4.18 -7.79 -11.59
CA ARG A 353 -3.73 -7.92 -12.99
C ARG A 353 -4.77 -7.44 -14.02
N PRO A 354 -5.12 -6.15 -14.04
CA PRO A 354 -6.03 -5.59 -15.03
C PRO A 354 -5.52 -5.75 -16.46
N GLU A 355 -6.43 -6.03 -17.40
CA GLU A 355 -6.12 -5.95 -18.84
C GLU A 355 -5.90 -4.50 -19.28
N LEU A 356 -4.81 -4.24 -19.99
CA LEU A 356 -4.37 -2.88 -20.31
C LEU A 356 -5.13 -2.25 -21.47
N ILE A 357 -5.39 -2.99 -22.56
CA ILE A 357 -6.09 -2.45 -23.74
C ILE A 357 -7.51 -1.96 -23.38
N PRO A 358 -8.35 -2.73 -22.66
CA PRO A 358 -9.69 -2.27 -22.28
C PRO A 358 -9.68 -1.01 -21.40
N LEU A 359 -8.59 -0.73 -20.67
CA LEU A 359 -8.48 0.49 -19.87
C LEU A 359 -8.35 1.74 -20.73
N LEU A 360 -7.74 1.65 -21.91
CA LEU A 360 -7.51 2.80 -22.78
C LEU A 360 -8.82 3.44 -23.25
N THR A 361 -9.84 2.64 -23.57
CA THR A 361 -11.09 3.13 -24.15
C THR A 361 -12.22 3.32 -23.13
N MET A 362 -11.91 3.17 -21.84
CA MET A 362 -12.90 3.15 -20.78
C MET A 362 -13.66 4.49 -20.63
N SER A 363 -14.99 4.42 -20.58
CA SER A 363 -15.86 5.56 -20.30
C SER A 363 -15.79 5.98 -18.82
N ASN A 364 -16.31 7.17 -18.48
CA ASN A 364 -16.39 7.59 -17.08
C ASN A 364 -17.32 6.70 -16.25
N ALA A 365 -18.39 6.16 -16.86
CA ALA A 365 -19.31 5.25 -16.20
C ALA A 365 -18.62 3.90 -15.89
N GLN A 366 -17.90 3.34 -16.87
CA GLN A 366 -17.12 2.12 -16.68
C GLN A 366 -16.00 2.32 -15.64
N PHE A 367 -15.33 3.47 -15.65
CA PHE A 367 -14.34 3.80 -14.61
C PHE A 367 -14.95 3.79 -13.21
N ARG A 368 -16.09 4.46 -13.01
CA ARG A 368 -16.75 4.48 -11.69
C ARG A 368 -17.20 3.10 -11.25
N ALA A 369 -17.75 2.30 -12.17
CA ALA A 369 -18.19 0.93 -11.87
C ALA A 369 -17.02 0.03 -11.46
N ARG A 370 -15.86 0.15 -12.14
CA ARG A 370 -14.70 -0.72 -11.94
C ARG A 370 -13.79 -0.28 -10.79
N PHE A 371 -13.52 1.02 -10.67
CA PHE A 371 -12.52 1.56 -9.74
C PHE A 371 -13.11 2.41 -8.62
N GLY A 372 -14.37 2.83 -8.71
CA GLY A 372 -14.96 3.81 -7.79
C GLY A 372 -15.09 3.34 -6.34
N ARG A 373 -15.06 2.02 -6.11
CA ARG A 373 -15.07 1.42 -4.75
C ARG A 373 -13.70 0.97 -4.27
N THR A 374 -12.63 1.26 -5.04
CA THR A 374 -11.25 0.85 -4.75
C THR A 374 -10.39 2.08 -4.44
N ALA A 375 -9.23 1.87 -3.81
CA ALA A 375 -8.25 2.93 -3.59
C ALA A 375 -7.65 3.52 -4.89
N MET A 376 -7.97 2.99 -6.07
CA MET A 376 -7.57 3.55 -7.37
C MET A 376 -8.53 4.64 -7.88
N GLY A 377 -9.71 4.78 -7.27
CA GLY A 377 -10.77 5.68 -7.75
C GLY A 377 -10.43 7.17 -7.65
N TRP A 378 -9.54 7.57 -6.72
CA TRP A 378 -9.39 8.96 -6.29
C TRP A 378 -8.76 9.92 -7.32
N ARG A 379 -7.93 9.42 -8.25
CA ARG A 379 -7.27 10.26 -9.29
C ARG A 379 -8.06 10.36 -10.59
N GLY A 380 -9.03 9.48 -10.80
CA GLY A 380 -9.76 9.39 -12.05
C GLY A 380 -9.04 8.59 -13.15
N LYS A 381 -9.79 8.22 -14.19
CA LYS A 381 -9.33 7.32 -15.26
C LYS A 381 -8.10 7.78 -16.04
N LYS A 382 -7.88 9.09 -16.17
CA LYS A 382 -6.76 9.66 -16.95
C LYS A 382 -5.42 9.13 -16.47
N THR A 383 -5.22 9.03 -15.16
CA THR A 383 -4.00 8.51 -14.54
C THR A 383 -3.80 7.04 -14.87
N ILE A 384 -4.87 6.24 -14.79
CA ILE A 384 -4.85 4.82 -15.15
C ILE A 384 -4.55 4.64 -16.64
N GLN A 385 -5.20 5.40 -17.52
CA GLN A 385 -4.98 5.35 -18.98
C GLN A 385 -3.54 5.73 -19.35
N ARG A 386 -3.01 6.80 -18.76
CA ARG A 386 -1.60 7.21 -18.90
C ARG A 386 -0.65 6.06 -18.53
N ASN A 387 -0.86 5.45 -17.36
CA ASN A 387 -0.02 4.36 -16.89
C ASN A 387 -0.20 3.11 -17.76
N ALA A 388 -1.40 2.85 -18.28
CA ALA A 388 -1.66 1.74 -19.18
C ALA A 388 -0.92 1.91 -20.51
N CYS A 389 -0.88 3.12 -21.09
CA CYS A 389 -0.02 3.41 -22.24
C CYS A 389 1.44 3.08 -21.94
N ILE A 390 1.97 3.56 -20.80
CA ILE A 390 3.37 3.33 -20.42
C ILE A 390 3.65 1.82 -20.21
N CYS A 391 2.74 1.10 -19.56
CA CYS A 391 2.86 -0.35 -19.39
C CYS A 391 2.87 -1.08 -20.74
N LEU A 392 2.03 -0.69 -21.69
CA LEU A 392 2.01 -1.29 -23.04
C LEU A 392 3.29 -1.00 -23.81
N GLY A 393 3.83 0.21 -23.73
CA GLY A 393 5.14 0.57 -24.30
C GLY A 393 6.27 -0.26 -23.70
N ASN A 394 6.26 -0.48 -22.39
CA ASN A 394 7.23 -1.35 -21.72
C ASN A 394 7.08 -2.83 -22.07
N ILE A 395 5.86 -3.27 -22.42
CA ILE A 395 5.62 -4.64 -22.88
C ILE A 395 6.12 -4.83 -24.32
N GLY A 396 6.04 -3.80 -25.17
CA GLY A 396 6.59 -3.81 -26.52
C GLY A 396 5.81 -4.68 -27.52
N ASP A 397 4.54 -5.01 -27.24
CA ASP A 397 3.76 -5.94 -28.06
C ASP A 397 2.95 -5.20 -29.16
N PRO A 398 3.14 -5.56 -30.45
CA PRO A 398 2.45 -4.91 -31.57
C PRO A 398 0.92 -4.97 -31.50
N ARG A 399 0.32 -5.92 -30.78
CA ARG A 399 -1.14 -6.01 -30.60
C ARG A 399 -1.72 -4.76 -29.90
N ALA A 400 -0.90 -4.00 -29.19
CA ALA A 400 -1.31 -2.75 -28.54
C ALA A 400 -1.38 -1.55 -29.49
N VAL A 401 -0.70 -1.61 -30.65
CA VAL A 401 -0.53 -0.48 -31.58
C VAL A 401 -1.88 0.12 -32.01
N PRO A 402 -2.91 -0.65 -32.41
CA PRO A 402 -4.19 -0.06 -32.81
C PRO A 402 -4.85 0.75 -31.69
N ALA A 403 -4.84 0.24 -30.46
CA ALA A 403 -5.48 0.90 -29.32
C ALA A 403 -4.70 2.17 -28.89
N LEU A 404 -3.37 2.12 -28.94
CA LEU A 404 -2.52 3.28 -28.66
C LEU A 404 -2.67 4.36 -29.74
N ALA A 405 -2.73 3.97 -31.02
CA ALA A 405 -2.96 4.90 -32.12
C ALA A 405 -4.32 5.60 -31.99
N ASP A 406 -5.39 4.87 -31.65
CA ASP A 406 -6.69 5.47 -31.38
C ASP A 406 -6.63 6.52 -30.25
N ARG A 407 -5.89 6.23 -29.17
CA ARG A 407 -5.65 7.22 -28.10
C ARG A 407 -4.85 8.42 -28.56
N LEU A 408 -3.77 8.20 -29.31
CA LEU A 408 -2.95 9.28 -29.87
C LEU A 408 -3.77 10.22 -30.76
N HIS A 409 -4.71 9.71 -31.56
CA HIS A 409 -5.46 10.57 -32.49
C HIS A 409 -6.71 11.20 -31.87
N ARG A 410 -7.33 10.59 -30.86
CA ARG A 410 -8.70 10.94 -30.44
C ARG A 410 -8.88 11.26 -28.98
N ASP A 411 -7.90 10.98 -28.11
CA ASP A 411 -8.09 11.24 -26.69
C ASP A 411 -8.12 12.75 -26.40
N PRO A 412 -9.15 13.25 -25.69
CA PRO A 412 -9.26 14.69 -25.41
C PRO A 412 -8.16 15.18 -24.46
N LYS A 413 -7.43 14.29 -23.77
CA LYS A 413 -6.41 14.67 -22.78
C LYS A 413 -5.00 14.55 -23.39
N PRO A 414 -4.25 15.68 -23.51
CA PRO A 414 -2.89 15.67 -24.05
C PRO A 414 -1.96 14.67 -23.37
N VAL A 415 -2.04 14.53 -22.04
CA VAL A 415 -1.23 13.55 -21.27
C VAL A 415 -1.42 12.11 -21.77
N VAL A 416 -2.63 11.72 -22.15
CA VAL A 416 -2.91 10.37 -22.66
C VAL A 416 -2.37 10.23 -24.09
N ARG A 417 -2.56 11.24 -24.94
CA ARG A 417 -2.00 11.27 -26.31
C ARG A 417 -0.47 11.20 -26.30
N ALA A 418 0.17 12.04 -25.49
CA ALA A 418 1.62 12.04 -25.24
C ALA A 418 2.14 10.67 -24.77
N SER A 419 1.45 10.05 -23.82
CA SER A 419 1.82 8.71 -23.34
C SER A 419 1.64 7.62 -24.40
N ALA A 420 0.61 7.75 -25.25
CA ALA A 420 0.41 6.85 -26.38
C ALA A 420 1.49 7.03 -27.45
N ALA A 421 1.90 8.26 -27.74
CA ALA A 421 3.02 8.55 -28.65
C ALA A 421 4.32 7.89 -28.16
N TRP A 422 4.67 8.10 -26.88
CA TRP A 422 5.82 7.45 -26.26
C TRP A 422 5.74 5.92 -26.39
N ALA A 423 4.60 5.33 -26.02
CA ALA A 423 4.41 3.88 -26.08
C ALA A 423 4.53 3.31 -27.50
N LEU A 424 4.03 4.01 -28.52
CA LEU A 424 4.19 3.64 -29.92
C LEU A 424 5.65 3.69 -30.37
N GLY A 425 6.42 4.68 -29.91
CA GLY A 425 7.87 4.73 -30.16
C GLY A 425 8.61 3.54 -29.56
N GLU A 426 8.25 3.16 -28.32
CA GLU A 426 8.85 2.01 -27.63
C GLU A 426 8.49 0.66 -28.25
N ILE A 427 7.27 0.50 -28.78
CA ILE A 427 6.87 -0.72 -29.50
C ILE A 427 7.54 -0.77 -30.88
N GLY A 428 7.65 0.37 -31.56
CA GLY A 428 8.23 0.47 -32.89
C GLY A 428 7.43 -0.24 -33.99
N GLY A 429 8.11 -0.52 -35.11
CA GLY A 429 7.52 -1.14 -36.29
C GLY A 429 6.83 -0.16 -37.24
N ALA A 430 6.62 -0.62 -38.49
CA ALA A 430 6.14 0.23 -39.58
C ALA A 430 4.75 0.84 -39.30
N GLN A 431 3.86 0.11 -38.63
CA GLN A 431 2.53 0.63 -38.28
C GLN A 431 2.62 1.75 -37.23
N ALA A 432 3.36 1.56 -36.14
CA ALA A 432 3.50 2.57 -35.09
C ALA A 432 4.12 3.86 -35.66
N ARG A 433 5.16 3.73 -36.49
CA ARG A 433 5.78 4.86 -37.19
C ARG A 433 4.79 5.63 -38.06
N ARG A 434 4.01 4.95 -38.90
CA ARG A 434 2.99 5.60 -39.75
C ARG A 434 1.96 6.37 -38.93
N GLU A 435 1.53 5.82 -37.80
CA GLU A 435 0.55 6.49 -36.93
C GLU A 435 1.14 7.72 -36.24
N LEU A 436 2.40 7.67 -35.80
CA LEU A 436 3.15 8.81 -35.25
C LEU A 436 3.32 9.93 -36.29
N GLU A 437 3.76 9.60 -37.51
CA GLU A 437 3.91 10.57 -38.61
C GLU A 437 2.57 11.21 -38.98
N ARG A 438 1.48 10.43 -38.96
CA ARG A 438 0.12 10.93 -39.19
C ARG A 438 -0.34 11.89 -38.10
N ALA A 439 -0.06 11.57 -36.84
CA ALA A 439 -0.40 12.41 -35.70
C ALA A 439 0.38 13.72 -35.72
N LEU A 440 1.67 13.69 -36.06
CA LEU A 440 2.54 14.86 -36.12
C LEU A 440 2.02 15.95 -37.06
N ARG A 441 1.34 15.57 -38.15
CA ARG A 441 0.76 16.51 -39.12
C ARG A 441 -0.48 17.26 -38.62
N ARG A 442 -1.10 16.82 -37.52
CA ARG A 442 -2.41 17.31 -37.04
C ARG A 442 -2.39 17.78 -35.60
N GLU A 443 -1.50 17.25 -34.78
CA GLU A 443 -1.38 17.62 -33.37
C GLU A 443 -0.97 19.09 -33.22
N GLN A 444 -1.53 19.74 -32.20
CA GLN A 444 -1.28 21.15 -31.90
C GLN A 444 -0.69 21.35 -30.51
N ASP A 445 -0.85 20.36 -29.61
CA ASP A 445 -0.31 20.43 -28.26
C ASP A 445 1.22 20.25 -28.28
N PRO A 446 2.01 21.24 -27.80
CA PRO A 446 3.46 21.18 -27.87
C PRO A 446 4.09 20.00 -27.12
N MET A 447 3.46 19.57 -26.01
CA MET A 447 3.95 18.41 -25.25
C MET A 447 3.79 17.13 -26.06
N VAL A 448 2.63 16.96 -26.72
CA VAL A 448 2.36 15.78 -27.53
C VAL A 448 3.26 15.77 -28.78
N ILE A 449 3.44 16.93 -29.43
CA ILE A 449 4.38 17.08 -30.56
C ILE A 449 5.80 16.68 -30.15
N GLY A 450 6.25 17.13 -28.98
CA GLY A 450 7.56 16.75 -28.43
C GLY A 450 7.71 15.24 -28.30
N GLU A 451 6.75 14.58 -27.65
CA GLU A 451 6.77 13.12 -27.47
C GLU A 451 6.68 12.36 -28.81
N ILE A 452 5.93 12.86 -29.80
CA ILE A 452 5.88 12.23 -31.14
C ILE A 452 7.24 12.33 -31.83
N ARG A 453 7.90 13.49 -31.77
CA ARG A 453 9.24 13.69 -32.37
C ARG A 453 10.26 12.77 -31.71
N ASP A 454 10.30 12.75 -30.38
CA ASP A 454 11.20 11.88 -29.63
C ASP A 454 10.97 10.40 -29.98
N ALA A 455 9.71 9.98 -30.12
CA ALA A 455 9.35 8.62 -30.49
C ALA A 455 9.80 8.24 -31.92
N LEU A 456 9.67 9.17 -32.88
CA LEU A 456 10.13 8.97 -34.26
C LEU A 456 11.66 8.91 -34.36
N ASP A 457 12.36 9.74 -33.61
CA ASP A 457 13.82 9.77 -33.56
C ASP A 457 14.39 8.49 -32.94
N ALA A 458 13.74 7.98 -31.87
CA ALA A 458 14.11 6.70 -31.27
C ALA A 458 13.88 5.52 -32.24
N ALA A 459 12.75 5.50 -32.94
CA ALA A 459 12.42 4.45 -33.91
C ALA A 459 13.36 4.43 -35.13
N GLY A 460 13.96 5.56 -35.49
CA GLY A 460 14.96 5.65 -36.57
C GLY A 460 16.28 4.95 -36.23
N LYS A 461 16.66 4.91 -34.94
CA LYS A 461 17.92 4.29 -34.48
C LYS A 461 17.82 2.77 -34.41
N THR A 462 16.66 2.22 -34.07
CA THR A 462 16.43 0.75 -33.97
C THR A 462 16.32 0.05 -35.33
N ALA A 463 16.12 0.79 -36.43
CA ALA A 463 16.09 0.21 -37.78
C ALA A 463 17.48 0.14 -38.45
N GLN A 464 18.51 0.76 -37.84
CA GLN A 464 19.89 0.81 -38.34
C GLN A 464 20.86 -0.05 -37.53
N ALA A 465 20.42 -0.61 -36.40
CA ALA A 465 21.14 -1.58 -35.58
C ALA A 465 20.47 -2.95 -35.71
#